data_AF-E4QE20-F1
#
_entry.id   AF-E4QE20-F1
#
_cell.length_a   1.000
_cell.length_b   1.000
_cell.length_c   1.000
_cell.angle_alpha   90.00
_cell.angle_beta   90.00
_cell.angle_gamma   90.00
#
_symmetry.space_group_name_H-M   'P 1'
#
loop_
_entity.id
_entity.type
_entity.pdbx_description
1 polymer ?
#
loop_
_entity_poly.entity_id
_entity_poly.type
_entity_poly.pdbx_seq_one_letter_code
_entity_poly.pdbx_strand_id
1 'polypeptide(L)'
;MDLFPETLKIILLLFPGLVALFATENMIGQDTRKRDSIDRLFIAFSYTIPAFAITIGLFKLVALIPPIGKIIEKYYQNNRLFNWYSGDTKLENFLVFLVIYIFLGFLSGILVSYFVVAQLNEKSISRRISNKIRRILNKPDIGGGISPWDKLFCNRESQVIEVIRPDGERIKGLLKDFTFAGDEVREIVLEGIKEVSEGNDYLQNVKYVYYHFNSGTIIKVFDIKEWQEALEKEGKNV
;
A
#
# COMPACT_ATOMS: atom_id res chain seq x y z
N MET A 1 -15.28 -39.92 -19.16
CA MET A 1 -14.23 -39.67 -18.16
C MET A 1 -14.27 -38.20 -17.82
N ASP A 2 -14.55 -37.85 -16.56
CA ASP A 2 -14.32 -36.49 -16.10
C ASP A 2 -12.83 -36.19 -16.24
N LEU A 3 -12.49 -35.27 -17.13
CA LEU A 3 -11.09 -34.93 -17.41
C LEU A 3 -10.36 -34.33 -16.20
N PHE A 4 -11.06 -34.00 -15.10
CA PHE A 4 -10.45 -33.51 -13.88
C PHE A 4 -11.22 -33.92 -12.60
N PRO A 5 -10.50 -34.29 -11.53
CA PRO A 5 -11.07 -34.37 -10.19
C PRO A 5 -11.69 -33.03 -9.76
N GLU A 6 -12.76 -33.06 -8.99
CA GLU A 6 -13.44 -31.86 -8.47
C GLU A 6 -12.49 -30.91 -7.73
N THR A 7 -11.47 -31.47 -7.08
CA THR A 7 -10.41 -30.73 -6.39
C THR A 7 -9.66 -29.78 -7.31
N LEU A 8 -9.40 -30.16 -8.56
CA LEU A 8 -8.64 -29.33 -9.49
C LEU A 8 -9.47 -28.15 -10.02
N LYS A 9 -10.79 -28.34 -10.15
CA LYS A 9 -11.74 -27.27 -10.48
C LYS A 9 -11.80 -26.22 -9.36
N ILE A 10 -11.81 -26.68 -8.11
CA ILE A 10 -11.79 -25.80 -6.92
C ILE A 10 -10.48 -25.03 -6.85
N ILE A 11 -9.34 -25.69 -7.09
CA ILE A 11 -8.02 -25.04 -7.10
C ILE A 11 -7.96 -23.96 -8.19
N LEU A 12 -8.43 -24.25 -9.40
CA LEU A 12 -8.47 -23.26 -10.48
C LEU A 12 -9.35 -22.07 -10.14
N LEU A 13 -10.52 -22.30 -9.54
CA LEU A 13 -11.40 -21.23 -9.09
C LEU A 13 -10.75 -20.34 -8.03
N LEU A 14 -10.00 -20.94 -7.10
CA LEU A 14 -9.33 -20.22 -6.01
C LEU A 14 -8.02 -19.55 -6.43
N PHE A 15 -7.41 -19.99 -7.53
CA PHE A 15 -6.09 -19.55 -7.98
C PHE A 15 -5.91 -18.02 -7.98
N PRO A 16 -6.82 -17.20 -8.54
CA PRO A 16 -6.67 -15.74 -8.51
C PRO A 16 -6.62 -15.15 -7.09
N GLY A 17 -7.43 -15.69 -6.18
CA GLY A 17 -7.46 -15.26 -4.78
C GLY A 17 -6.23 -15.70 -3.99
N LEU A 18 -5.69 -16.88 -4.28
CA LEU A 18 -4.41 -17.34 -3.74
C LEU A 18 -3.26 -16.43 -4.19
N VAL A 19 -3.21 -16.08 -5.48
CA VAL A 19 -2.21 -15.13 -6.00
C VAL A 19 -2.33 -13.78 -5.30
N ALA A 20 -3.56 -13.26 -5.14
CA ALA A 20 -3.79 -12.01 -4.42
C ALA A 20 -3.29 -12.07 -2.97
N LEU A 21 -3.55 -13.18 -2.27
CA LEU A 21 -3.09 -13.38 -0.89
C LEU A 21 -1.56 -13.38 -0.81
N PHE A 22 -0.89 -14.22 -1.62
CA PHE A 22 0.56 -14.32 -1.64
C PHE A 22 1.23 -12.99 -2.00
N ALA A 23 0.71 -12.28 -3.02
CA ALA A 23 1.22 -10.98 -3.40
C ALA A 23 1.03 -9.95 -2.27
N THR A 24 -0.12 -9.97 -1.59
CA THR A 24 -0.41 -9.04 -0.49
C THR A 24 0.53 -9.28 0.69
N GLU A 25 0.72 -10.55 1.07
CA GLU A 25 1.64 -10.95 2.13
C GLU A 25 3.08 -10.50 1.82
N ASN A 26 3.55 -10.72 0.58
CA ASN A 26 4.89 -10.31 0.14
C ASN A 26 5.06 -8.78 0.11
N MET A 27 4.03 -8.02 -0.28
CA MET A 27 4.11 -6.56 -0.37
C MET A 27 4.04 -5.86 0.99
N ILE A 28 3.37 -6.46 1.98
CA ILE A 28 3.24 -5.89 3.33
C ILE A 28 4.43 -6.31 4.23
N GLY A 29 5.12 -7.41 3.90
CA GLY A 29 6.23 -7.92 4.71
C GLY A 29 5.79 -8.52 6.05
N GLN A 30 4.52 -8.92 6.20
CA GLN A 30 4.04 -9.58 7.41
C GLN A 30 4.56 -11.02 7.49
N ASP A 31 5.26 -11.35 8.58
CA ASP A 31 5.73 -12.70 8.85
C ASP A 31 4.52 -13.64 9.05
N THR A 32 4.30 -14.52 8.07
CA THR A 32 3.10 -15.36 7.90
C THR A 32 2.97 -16.49 8.95
N ARG A 33 3.92 -16.58 9.89
CA ARG A 33 4.00 -17.65 10.90
C ARG A 33 2.95 -17.57 12.02
N LYS A 34 2.18 -16.48 12.11
CA LYS A 34 1.20 -16.25 13.21
C LYS A 34 -0.28 -16.49 12.85
N ARG A 35 -0.62 -16.81 11.59
CA ARG A 35 -2.03 -17.04 11.19
C ARG A 35 -2.34 -18.52 11.02
N ASP A 36 -3.45 -18.96 11.60
CA ASP A 36 -3.97 -20.30 11.39
C ASP A 36 -4.27 -20.54 9.91
N SER A 37 -4.10 -21.80 9.47
CA SER A 37 -4.31 -22.21 8.08
C SER A 37 -5.73 -21.93 7.57
N ILE A 38 -6.72 -21.99 8.47
CA ILE A 38 -8.13 -21.70 8.18
C ILE A 38 -8.35 -20.21 7.90
N ASP A 39 -7.72 -19.31 8.68
CA ASP A 39 -7.84 -17.86 8.48
C ASP A 39 -7.24 -17.45 7.13
N ARG A 40 -6.09 -18.03 6.77
CA ARG A 40 -5.47 -17.78 5.46
C ARG A 40 -6.37 -18.23 4.32
N LEU A 41 -7.01 -19.40 4.46
CA LEU A 41 -7.97 -19.89 3.48
C LEU A 41 -9.16 -18.94 3.33
N PHE A 42 -9.74 -18.47 4.45
CA PHE A 42 -10.87 -17.54 4.44
C PHE A 42 -10.52 -16.21 3.77
N ILE A 43 -9.32 -15.67 4.05
CA ILE A 43 -8.83 -14.46 3.38
C ILE A 43 -8.64 -14.71 1.88
N ALA A 44 -8.04 -15.84 1.49
CA ALA A 44 -7.91 -16.19 0.07
C ALA A 44 -9.28 -16.25 -0.63
N PHE A 45 -10.28 -16.90 -0.01
CA PHE A 45 -11.66 -16.91 -0.50
C PHE A 45 -12.23 -15.51 -0.67
N SER A 46 -11.99 -14.61 0.30
CA SER A 46 -12.47 -13.23 0.23
C SER A 46 -11.85 -12.46 -0.95
N TYR A 47 -10.58 -12.75 -1.29
CA TYR A 47 -9.90 -12.16 -2.44
C TYR A 47 -10.28 -12.83 -3.77
N THR A 48 -10.71 -14.09 -3.74
CA THR A 48 -11.16 -14.80 -4.94
C THR A 48 -12.35 -14.10 -5.59
N ILE A 49 -13.33 -13.60 -4.83
CA ILE A 49 -14.53 -12.95 -5.39
C ILE A 49 -14.18 -11.74 -6.27
N PRO A 50 -13.48 -10.70 -5.78
CA PRO A 50 -13.09 -9.56 -6.61
C PRO A 50 -12.09 -9.94 -7.70
N ALA A 51 -11.13 -10.85 -7.41
CA ALA A 51 -10.16 -11.29 -8.41
C ALA A 51 -10.86 -11.97 -9.59
N PHE A 52 -11.81 -12.87 -9.32
CA PHE A 52 -12.59 -13.57 -10.33
C PHE A 52 -13.44 -12.61 -11.19
N ALA A 53 -14.06 -11.60 -10.58
CA ALA A 53 -14.79 -10.57 -11.32
C ALA A 53 -13.87 -9.80 -12.29
N ILE A 54 -12.66 -9.45 -11.85
CA ILE A 54 -11.63 -8.84 -12.70
C ILE A 54 -11.17 -9.81 -13.77
N THR A 55 -10.93 -11.09 -13.45
CA THR A 55 -10.55 -12.12 -14.42
C THR A 55 -11.59 -12.22 -15.55
N ILE A 56 -12.89 -12.23 -15.22
CA ILE A 56 -13.97 -12.23 -16.23
C ILE A 56 -13.92 -10.95 -17.08
N GLY A 57 -13.73 -9.79 -16.46
CA GLY A 57 -13.60 -8.52 -17.17
C GLY A 57 -12.43 -8.52 -18.16
N LEU A 58 -11.26 -8.96 -17.71
CA LEU A 58 -10.07 -9.13 -18.55
C LEU A 58 -10.29 -10.15 -19.66
N PHE A 59 -10.98 -11.25 -19.36
CA PHE A 59 -11.31 -12.28 -20.35
C PHE A 59 -12.19 -11.71 -21.47
N LYS A 60 -13.19 -10.89 -21.12
CA LYS A 60 -14.02 -10.18 -22.11
C LYS A 60 -13.19 -9.22 -22.97
N LEU A 61 -12.25 -8.49 -22.38
CA LEU A 61 -11.37 -7.57 -23.12
C LEU A 61 -10.44 -8.32 -24.07
N VAL A 62 -9.83 -9.41 -23.61
CA VAL A 62 -8.96 -10.26 -24.43
C VAL A 62 -9.75 -10.95 -25.56
N ALA A 63 -11.03 -11.28 -25.34
CA ALA A 63 -11.90 -11.82 -26.37
C ALA A 63 -12.22 -10.81 -27.49
N LEU A 64 -12.03 -9.50 -27.28
CA LEU A 64 -12.16 -8.50 -28.36
C LEU A 64 -10.99 -8.53 -29.35
N ILE A 65 -9.89 -9.20 -29.01
CA ILE A 65 -8.72 -9.34 -29.88
C ILE A 65 -9.03 -10.42 -30.93
N PRO A 66 -9.13 -10.11 -32.24
CA PRO A 66 -9.67 -11.02 -33.25
C PRO A 66 -9.08 -12.45 -33.30
N PRO A 67 -7.75 -12.67 -33.20
CA PRO A 67 -7.21 -14.03 -33.16
C PRO A 67 -7.63 -14.81 -31.89
N ILE A 68 -7.79 -14.13 -30.75
CA ILE A 68 -8.14 -14.75 -29.47
C ILE A 68 -9.65 -14.94 -29.34
N GLY A 69 -10.43 -13.97 -29.80
CA GLY A 69 -11.89 -14.05 -29.91
C GLY A 69 -12.34 -15.26 -30.72
N LYS A 70 -11.68 -15.56 -31.84
CA LYS A 70 -11.96 -16.76 -32.65
C LYS A 70 -11.69 -18.07 -31.91
N ILE A 71 -10.64 -18.13 -31.08
CA ILE A 71 -10.31 -19.32 -30.27
C ILE A 71 -11.37 -19.52 -29.16
N ILE A 72 -11.75 -18.43 -28.50
CA ILE A 72 -12.76 -18.43 -27.43
C ILE A 72 -14.14 -18.79 -28.00
N GLU A 73 -14.53 -18.20 -29.14
CA GLU A 73 -15.79 -18.49 -29.82
C GLU A 73 -15.83 -19.95 -30.30
N LYS A 74 -14.73 -20.47 -30.85
CA LYS A 74 -14.62 -21.89 -31.23
C LYS A 74 -14.80 -22.83 -30.03
N TYR A 75 -14.28 -22.47 -28.85
CA TYR A 75 -14.49 -23.25 -27.62
C TYR A 75 -15.94 -23.19 -27.12
N TYR A 76 -16.58 -22.02 -27.14
CA TYR A 76 -17.98 -21.86 -26.71
C TYR A 76 -18.99 -22.47 -27.70
N GLN A 77 -18.75 -22.37 -29.02
CA GLN A 77 -19.58 -23.00 -30.04
C GLN A 77 -19.45 -24.53 -30.03
N ASN A 78 -18.25 -25.09 -29.82
CA ASN A 78 -18.04 -26.54 -29.70
C ASN A 78 -18.73 -27.19 -28.49
N ASN A 79 -19.09 -26.41 -27.47
CA ASN A 79 -19.80 -26.92 -26.29
C ASN A 79 -21.33 -26.88 -26.44
N ARG A 80 -21.88 -26.38 -27.56
CA ARG A 80 -23.33 -26.22 -27.74
C ARG A 80 -23.96 -27.10 -28.82
N LEU A 81 -23.21 -27.71 -29.72
CA LEU A 81 -23.77 -28.54 -30.78
C LEU A 81 -22.98 -29.83 -30.99
N PHE A 82 -23.69 -30.93 -30.74
CA PHE A 82 -23.53 -32.26 -31.31
C PHE A 82 -22.64 -32.31 -32.58
N ASN A 83 -21.66 -33.22 -32.57
CA ASN A 83 -20.81 -33.65 -33.69
C ASN A 83 -19.73 -32.70 -34.22
N TRP A 84 -18.48 -32.93 -33.83
CA TRP A 84 -17.44 -33.26 -34.81
C TRP A 84 -16.29 -34.08 -34.21
N TYR A 85 -16.01 -35.21 -34.86
CA TYR A 85 -14.83 -36.06 -34.78
C TYR A 85 -13.50 -35.29 -34.91
N SER A 86 -12.62 -35.43 -33.91
CA SER A 86 -11.16 -35.70 -34.02
C SER A 86 -10.48 -35.34 -32.68
N GLY A 87 -9.75 -36.31 -32.13
CA GLY A 87 -9.37 -36.40 -30.71
C GLY A 87 -8.32 -35.42 -30.19
N ASP A 88 -7.63 -34.66 -31.06
CA ASP A 88 -6.49 -33.83 -30.66
C ASP A 88 -6.83 -32.35 -30.44
N THR A 89 -7.76 -31.81 -31.23
CA THR A 89 -8.06 -30.36 -31.19
C THR A 89 -8.82 -29.92 -29.93
N LYS A 90 -9.52 -30.82 -29.22
CA LYS A 90 -10.22 -30.49 -27.97
C LYS A 90 -9.27 -30.23 -26.81
N LEU A 91 -8.20 -31.04 -26.72
CA LEU A 91 -7.21 -30.91 -25.66
C LEU A 91 -6.38 -29.63 -25.87
N GLU A 92 -5.97 -29.36 -27.10
CA GLU A 92 -5.22 -28.14 -27.45
C GLU A 92 -6.00 -26.85 -27.15
N ASN A 93 -7.26 -26.77 -27.60
CA ASN A 93 -8.10 -25.60 -27.33
C ASN A 93 -8.35 -25.40 -25.82
N PHE A 94 -8.51 -26.51 -25.08
CA PHE A 94 -8.65 -26.46 -23.63
C PHE A 94 -7.36 -26.00 -22.94
N LEU A 95 -6.19 -26.50 -23.37
CA LEU A 95 -4.89 -26.08 -22.83
C LEU A 95 -4.64 -24.59 -23.10
N VAL A 96 -4.97 -24.10 -24.30
CA VAL A 96 -4.87 -22.67 -24.62
C VAL A 96 -5.80 -21.85 -23.73
N PHE A 97 -7.04 -22.29 -23.52
CA PHE A 97 -7.97 -21.66 -22.58
C PHE A 97 -7.41 -21.64 -21.15
N LEU A 98 -6.88 -22.77 -20.68
CA LEU A 98 -6.31 -22.91 -19.34
C LEU A 98 -5.14 -21.96 -19.14
N VAL A 99 -4.23 -21.86 -20.12
CA VAL A 99 -3.08 -20.95 -20.09
C VAL A 99 -3.54 -19.50 -20.02
N ILE A 100 -4.50 -19.10 -20.86
CA ILE A 100 -5.08 -17.75 -20.84
C ILE A 100 -5.73 -17.48 -19.47
N TYR A 101 -6.50 -18.44 -18.95
CA TYR A 101 -7.15 -18.31 -17.65
C TYR A 101 -6.14 -18.13 -16.51
N ILE A 102 -5.09 -18.96 -16.45
CA ILE A 102 -4.04 -18.86 -15.43
C ILE A 102 -3.34 -17.50 -15.54
N PHE A 103 -3.01 -17.05 -16.75
CA PHE A 103 -2.34 -15.77 -16.95
C PHE A 103 -3.23 -14.58 -16.49
N LEU A 104 -4.50 -14.57 -16.88
CA LEU A 104 -5.43 -13.52 -16.48
C LEU A 104 -5.78 -13.60 -14.99
N GLY A 105 -5.88 -14.81 -14.44
CA GLY A 105 -6.06 -15.07 -13.02
C GLY A 105 -4.90 -14.50 -12.20
N PHE A 106 -3.67 -14.75 -12.65
CA PHE A 106 -2.47 -14.19 -12.04
C PHE A 106 -2.48 -12.66 -12.07
N LEU A 107 -2.75 -12.05 -13.23
CA LEU A 107 -2.82 -10.59 -13.37
C LEU A 107 -3.90 -9.99 -12.48
N SER A 108 -5.09 -10.61 -12.43
CA SER A 108 -6.18 -10.17 -11.58
C SER A 108 -5.83 -10.28 -10.09
N GLY A 109 -5.12 -11.34 -9.68
CA GLY A 109 -4.63 -11.49 -8.31
C GLY A 109 -3.65 -10.39 -7.92
N ILE A 110 -2.71 -10.03 -8.80
CA ILE A 110 -1.79 -8.90 -8.60
C ILE A 110 -2.56 -7.59 -8.47
N LEU A 111 -3.55 -7.34 -9.33
CA LEU A 111 -4.35 -6.10 -9.27
C LEU A 111 -5.13 -5.98 -7.95
N VAL A 112 -5.75 -7.07 -7.49
CA VAL A 112 -6.43 -7.10 -6.20
C VAL A 112 -5.45 -6.85 -5.06
N SER A 113 -4.30 -7.54 -5.06
CA SER A 113 -3.24 -7.31 -4.08
C SER A 113 -2.81 -5.85 -4.04
N TYR A 114 -2.49 -5.27 -5.20
CA TYR A 114 -2.11 -3.87 -5.30
C TYR A 114 -3.20 -2.95 -4.73
N PHE A 115 -4.47 -3.20 -5.05
CA PHE A 115 -5.57 -2.41 -4.53
C PHE A 115 -5.70 -2.52 -3.00
N VAL A 116 -5.58 -3.74 -2.45
CA VAL A 116 -5.63 -3.99 -1.01
C VAL A 116 -4.47 -3.29 -0.29
N VAL A 117 -3.24 -3.48 -0.79
CA VAL A 117 -2.04 -2.83 -0.23
C VAL A 117 -2.15 -1.31 -0.33
N ALA A 118 -2.66 -0.78 -1.45
CA ALA A 118 -2.91 0.66 -1.59
C ALA A 118 -3.95 1.16 -0.58
N GLN A 119 -5.00 0.39 -0.26
CA GLN A 119 -5.95 0.77 0.80
C GLN A 119 -5.32 0.77 2.20
N LEU A 120 -4.35 -0.11 2.44
CA LEU A 120 -3.67 -0.23 3.72
C LEU A 120 -2.60 0.86 3.92
N ASN A 121 -1.81 1.16 2.88
CA ASN A 121 -0.69 2.09 2.95
C ASN A 121 -1.07 3.54 2.60
N GLU A 122 -2.06 3.78 1.74
CA GLU A 122 -2.59 5.14 1.54
C GLU A 122 -3.65 5.49 2.58
N LYS A 123 -3.96 6.79 2.73
CA LYS A 123 -5.24 7.21 3.31
C LYS A 123 -6.33 6.51 2.50
N SER A 124 -6.93 5.44 3.04
CA SER A 124 -7.95 4.62 2.37
C SER A 124 -8.90 5.48 1.54
N ILE A 125 -9.36 4.99 0.39
CA ILE A 125 -10.30 5.73 -0.46
C ILE A 125 -11.52 6.18 0.35
N SER A 126 -11.98 5.34 1.27
CA SER A 126 -13.04 5.67 2.24
C SER A 126 -12.70 6.89 3.10
N ARG A 127 -11.43 7.05 3.50
CA ARG A 127 -10.94 8.20 4.27
C ARG A 127 -10.76 9.45 3.42
N ARG A 128 -10.31 9.33 2.16
CA ARG A 128 -10.27 10.49 1.23
C ARG A 128 -11.69 11.05 1.03
N ILE A 129 -12.66 10.17 0.83
CA ILE A 129 -14.08 10.53 0.72
C ILE A 129 -14.58 11.14 2.04
N SER A 130 -14.31 10.49 3.17
CA SER A 130 -14.73 10.98 4.49
C SER A 130 -14.13 12.34 4.83
N ASN A 131 -12.85 12.57 4.54
CA ASN A 131 -12.20 13.88 4.73
C ASN A 131 -12.75 14.92 3.78
N LYS A 132 -13.10 14.56 2.54
CA LYS A 132 -13.79 15.48 1.63
C LYS A 132 -15.14 15.93 2.19
N ILE A 133 -15.91 15.00 2.75
CA ILE A 133 -17.18 15.29 3.46
C ILE A 133 -16.93 16.14 4.72
N ARG A 134 -15.90 15.82 5.51
CA ARG A 134 -15.58 16.55 6.75
C ARG A 134 -15.12 17.98 6.47
N ARG A 135 -14.36 18.23 5.41
CA ARG A 135 -14.00 19.58 4.96
C ARG A 135 -15.22 20.40 4.58
N ILE A 136 -16.19 19.80 3.87
CA ILE A 136 -17.47 20.45 3.58
C ILE A 136 -18.21 20.82 4.88
N LEU A 137 -18.06 20.02 5.92
CA LEU A 137 -18.67 20.24 7.24
C LEU A 137 -17.80 21.05 8.22
N ASN A 138 -16.69 21.67 7.77
CA ASN A 138 -15.71 22.36 8.63
C ASN A 138 -15.20 21.52 9.82
N LYS A 139 -15.13 20.20 9.64
CA LYS A 139 -14.58 19.27 10.63
C LYS A 139 -13.13 18.93 10.27
N PRO A 140 -12.26 18.75 11.28
CA PRO A 140 -10.88 18.36 11.03
C PRO A 140 -10.83 17.01 10.31
N ASP A 141 -9.90 16.90 9.36
CA ASP A 141 -9.59 15.67 8.65
C ASP A 141 -9.23 14.57 9.64
N ILE A 142 -9.81 13.39 9.48
CA ILE A 142 -9.34 12.20 10.17
C ILE A 142 -8.06 11.77 9.44
N GLY A 143 -6.90 11.91 10.09
CA GLY A 143 -5.60 11.75 9.43
C GLY A 143 -5.13 10.31 9.41
N GLY A 144 -4.80 9.77 8.21
CA GLY A 144 -4.30 8.41 7.82
C GLY A 144 -3.75 7.46 8.90
N GLY A 145 -3.73 6.14 8.68
CA GLY A 145 -3.16 5.13 9.61
C GLY A 145 -1.69 5.37 10.03
N ILE A 146 -1.05 6.34 9.40
CA ILE A 146 0.21 7.00 9.78
C ILE A 146 -0.05 7.85 11.03
N SER A 147 0.62 7.59 12.15
CA SER A 147 0.45 8.36 13.39
C SER A 147 0.68 9.86 13.17
N PRO A 148 0.09 10.78 13.97
CA PRO A 148 0.50 12.19 13.95
C PRO A 148 2.01 12.39 14.05
N TRP A 149 2.71 11.49 14.74
CA TRP A 149 4.17 11.41 14.84
C TRP A 149 4.81 11.17 13.46
N ASP A 150 4.43 10.08 12.79
CA ASP A 150 4.92 9.74 11.47
C ASP A 150 4.53 10.82 10.44
N LYS A 151 3.36 11.47 10.57
CA LYS A 151 2.99 12.60 9.69
C LYS A 151 3.86 13.84 9.90
N LEU A 152 4.44 14.01 11.10
CA LEU A 152 5.31 15.12 11.41
C LEU A 152 6.67 14.95 10.74
N PHE A 153 7.17 13.71 10.69
CA PHE A 153 8.57 13.40 10.35
C PHE A 153 8.78 12.62 9.03
N CYS A 154 7.80 11.85 8.55
CA CYS A 154 7.93 11.14 7.27
C CYS A 154 8.04 12.12 6.09
N ASN A 155 8.98 11.85 5.18
CA ASN A 155 9.33 12.66 4.00
C ASN A 155 9.90 14.04 4.32
N ARG A 156 10.50 14.21 5.50
CA ARG A 156 11.09 15.49 5.92
C ARG A 156 12.49 15.29 6.47
N GLU A 157 13.41 14.93 5.58
CA GLU A 157 14.84 14.88 5.93
C GLU A 157 15.35 16.29 6.29
N SER A 158 16.22 16.34 7.31
CA SER A 158 16.98 17.54 7.71
C SER A 158 16.17 18.74 8.22
N GLN A 159 14.98 18.54 8.78
CA GLN A 159 14.26 19.66 9.41
C GLN A 159 14.92 20.10 10.71
N VAL A 160 14.98 21.41 10.95
CA VAL A 160 15.36 21.93 12.25
C VAL A 160 14.20 21.75 13.23
N ILE A 161 14.46 21.07 14.33
CA ILE A 161 13.48 20.81 15.38
C ILE A 161 14.01 21.21 16.76
N GLU A 162 13.12 21.71 17.62
CA GLU A 162 13.37 21.97 19.03
C GLU A 162 12.50 21.03 19.87
N VAL A 163 13.13 20.21 20.71
CA VAL A 163 12.47 19.36 21.69
C VAL A 163 12.55 20.04 23.05
N ILE A 164 11.39 20.26 23.67
CA ILE A 164 11.24 20.85 24.99
C ILE A 164 10.66 19.79 25.91
N ARG A 165 11.41 19.45 26.96
CA ARG A 165 10.98 18.50 28.00
C ARG A 165 10.22 19.24 29.13
N PRO A 166 9.45 18.51 29.95
CA PRO A 166 8.66 19.10 31.04
C PRO A 166 9.50 19.81 32.12
N ASP A 167 10.73 19.35 32.31
CA ASP A 167 11.73 19.95 33.21
C ASP A 167 12.28 21.29 32.68
N GLY A 168 11.92 21.68 31.46
CA GLY A 168 12.36 22.90 30.81
C GLY A 168 13.63 22.73 29.98
N GLU A 169 14.23 21.54 29.93
CA GLU A 169 15.35 21.27 29.02
C GLU A 169 14.92 21.47 27.57
N ARG A 170 15.75 22.17 26.80
CA ARG A 170 15.52 22.43 25.38
C ARG A 170 16.72 21.95 24.57
N ILE A 171 16.46 21.14 23.56
CA ILE A 171 17.47 20.64 22.64
C ILE A 171 17.01 21.01 21.23
N LYS A 172 17.86 21.70 20.47
CA LYS A 172 17.60 22.09 19.08
C LYS A 172 18.64 21.45 18.16
N GLY A 173 18.22 20.93 17.01
CA GLY A 173 19.11 20.30 16.04
C GLY A 173 18.39 19.93 14.75
N LEU A 174 19.14 19.36 13.81
CA LEU A 174 18.62 18.80 12.57
C LEU A 174 18.12 17.39 12.83
N LEU A 175 16.89 17.10 12.41
CA LEU A 175 16.33 15.76 12.45
C LEU A 175 17.12 14.84 11.52
N LYS A 176 17.80 13.85 12.11
CA LYS A 176 18.48 12.78 11.37
C LYS A 176 17.61 11.55 11.24
N ASP A 177 17.02 11.10 12.35
CA ASP A 177 16.27 9.85 12.42
C ASP A 177 15.19 9.91 13.50
N PHE A 178 14.18 9.04 13.40
CA PHE A 178 13.10 8.92 14.37
C PHE A 178 12.50 7.50 14.33
N THR A 179 12.04 7.01 15.47
CA THR A 179 11.31 5.73 15.55
C THR A 179 9.91 5.88 14.98
N PHE A 180 9.37 4.85 14.32
CA PHE A 180 7.99 4.89 13.84
C PHE A 180 7.01 4.74 15.01
N ALA A 181 5.80 5.27 14.86
CA ALA A 181 4.82 5.28 15.94
C ALA A 181 4.28 3.91 16.39
N GLY A 182 4.74 2.82 15.77
CA GLY A 182 4.46 1.44 16.17
C GLY A 182 5.46 0.85 17.17
N ASP A 183 6.59 1.53 17.41
CA ASP A 183 7.61 1.08 18.35
C ASP A 183 7.24 1.45 19.80
N GLU A 184 7.63 0.61 20.77
CA GLU A 184 7.27 0.79 22.20
C GLU A 184 7.84 2.09 22.79
N VAL A 185 8.96 2.57 22.25
CA VAL A 185 9.64 3.80 22.68
C VAL A 185 9.74 4.75 21.50
N ARG A 186 9.37 6.02 21.73
CA ARG A 186 9.52 7.08 20.73
C ARG A 186 10.83 7.82 20.93
N GLU A 187 11.72 7.70 19.96
CA GLU A 187 13.03 8.34 19.96
C GLU A 187 13.20 9.25 18.73
N ILE A 188 14.01 10.29 18.91
CA ILE A 188 14.43 11.23 17.88
C ILE A 188 15.94 11.35 17.98
N VAL A 189 16.62 11.25 16.84
CA VAL A 189 18.04 11.48 16.71
C VAL A 189 18.26 12.84 16.05
N LEU A 190 19.00 13.70 16.75
CA LEU A 190 19.36 15.03 16.27
C LEU A 190 20.85 15.09 15.90
N GLU A 191 21.16 15.79 14.82
CA GLU A 191 22.51 16.16 14.42
C GLU A 191 22.68 17.69 14.39
N GLY A 192 23.93 18.15 14.27
CA GLY A 192 24.23 19.57 14.14
C GLY A 192 23.79 20.42 15.33
N ILE A 193 23.74 19.83 16.54
CA ILE A 193 23.16 20.49 17.74
C ILE A 193 23.92 21.79 18.04
N LYS A 194 25.26 21.80 17.91
CA LYS A 194 26.07 22.99 18.20
C LYS A 194 25.80 24.09 17.18
N GLU A 195 25.87 23.75 15.91
CA GLU A 195 25.68 24.64 14.77
C GLU A 195 24.30 25.30 14.80
N VAL A 196 23.25 24.52 15.08
CA VAL A 196 21.88 25.01 15.18
C VAL A 196 21.65 25.81 16.47
N SER A 197 22.29 25.44 17.58
CA SER A 197 22.20 26.21 18.82
C SER A 197 22.85 27.59 18.73
N GLU A 198 23.91 27.71 17.93
CA GLU A 198 24.61 28.99 17.69
C GLU A 198 23.81 29.90 16.75
N GLY A 199 23.08 29.36 15.78
CA GLY A 199 22.24 30.13 14.85
C GLY A 199 20.78 30.34 15.31
N ASN A 200 20.54 30.32 16.62
CA ASN A 200 19.19 30.35 17.21
C ASN A 200 18.35 31.57 16.79
N ASP A 201 19.01 32.70 16.50
CA ASP A 201 18.37 33.98 16.16
C ASP A 201 17.67 33.96 14.79
N TYR A 202 18.05 33.02 13.92
CA TYR A 202 17.55 32.91 12.54
C TYR A 202 16.24 32.14 12.42
N LEU A 203 15.84 31.42 13.46
CA LEU A 203 14.75 30.46 13.44
C LEU A 203 13.53 31.00 14.19
N GLN A 204 12.79 31.89 13.55
CA GLN A 204 11.64 32.55 14.16
C GLN A 204 10.32 31.88 13.78
N ASN A 205 10.21 31.35 12.56
CA ASN A 205 8.96 30.78 12.09
C ASN A 205 8.82 29.29 12.43
N VAL A 206 7.93 29.02 13.38
CA VAL A 206 7.51 27.66 13.74
C VAL A 206 6.40 27.21 12.80
N LYS A 207 6.68 26.19 12.00
CA LYS A 207 5.73 25.63 11.03
C LYS A 207 4.71 24.71 11.68
N TYR A 208 5.16 23.91 12.65
CA TYR A 208 4.31 22.98 13.38
C TYR A 208 4.75 22.87 14.84
N VAL A 209 3.77 22.66 15.72
CA VAL A 209 4.00 22.31 17.12
C VAL A 209 3.30 20.99 17.39
N TYR A 210 4.06 20.02 17.89
CA TYR A 210 3.55 18.76 18.39
C TYR A 210 3.60 18.77 19.92
N TYR A 211 2.53 18.32 20.55
CA TYR A 211 2.45 18.20 22.00
C TYR A 211 2.09 16.77 22.39
N HIS A 212 2.94 16.15 23.19
CA HIS A 212 2.70 14.83 23.72
C HIS A 212 2.04 14.93 25.10
N PHE A 213 0.72 14.73 25.16
CA PHE A 213 -0.08 14.90 26.38
C PHE A 213 0.44 14.10 27.58
N ASN A 214 0.91 12.86 27.37
CA ASN A 214 1.32 11.98 28.47
C ASN A 214 2.68 12.36 29.06
N SER A 215 3.62 12.77 28.22
CA SER A 215 4.98 13.12 28.68
C SER A 215 5.16 14.61 28.88
N GLY A 216 4.20 15.46 28.49
CA GLY A 216 4.35 16.92 28.50
C GLY A 216 5.38 17.47 27.49
N THR A 217 5.96 16.61 26.64
CA THR A 217 6.99 17.00 25.67
C THR A 217 6.39 17.84 24.55
N ILE A 218 7.03 18.97 24.24
CA ILE A 218 6.68 19.82 23.10
C ILE A 218 7.79 19.67 22.05
N ILE A 219 7.41 19.47 20.79
CA ILE A 219 8.33 19.47 19.67
C ILE A 219 7.91 20.55 18.69
N LYS A 220 8.79 21.51 18.44
CA LYS A 220 8.60 22.55 17.42
C LYS A 220 9.39 22.20 16.18
N VAL A 221 8.77 22.38 15.03
CA VAL A 221 9.39 22.18 13.71
C VAL A 221 9.49 23.54 13.04
N PHE A 222 10.71 23.96 12.72
CA PHE A 222 10.98 25.24 12.08
C PHE A 222 10.98 25.12 10.56
N ASP A 223 10.83 26.24 9.85
CA ASP A 223 11.01 26.25 8.40
C ASP A 223 12.51 26.19 8.06
N ILE A 224 12.92 25.13 7.36
CA ILE A 224 14.32 24.92 6.96
C ILE A 224 14.82 26.01 6.00
N LYS A 225 13.92 26.70 5.29
CA LYS A 225 14.30 27.76 4.36
C LYS A 225 14.94 28.95 5.07
N GLU A 226 14.44 29.31 6.27
CA GLU A 226 15.05 30.40 7.06
C GLU A 226 16.47 30.05 7.48
N TRP A 227 16.69 28.79 7.82
CA TRP A 227 18.01 28.26 8.18
C TRP A 227 18.97 28.30 6.99
N GLN A 228 18.53 27.84 5.83
CA GLN A 228 19.34 27.84 4.61
C GLN A 228 19.68 29.25 4.15
N GLU A 229 18.70 30.16 4.13
CA GLU A 229 18.92 31.56 3.78
C GLU A 229 19.88 32.28 4.74
N ALA A 230 19.87 31.91 6.03
CA ALA A 230 20.80 32.46 7.01
C ALA A 230 22.23 31.93 6.82
N LEU A 231 22.40 30.63 6.57
CA LEU A 231 23.71 30.02 6.29
C LEU A 231 24.34 30.55 5.00
N GLU A 232 23.53 30.75 3.95
CA GLU A 232 23.98 31.37 2.69
C GLU A 232 24.46 32.82 2.90
N LYS A 233 23.76 33.61 3.73
CA LYS A 233 24.17 34.98 4.08
C LYS A 233 25.47 35.05 4.88
N GLU A 234 25.77 34.02 5.68
CA GLU A 234 27.01 33.92 6.46
C GLU A 234 28.18 33.30 5.67
N GLY A 235 27.98 32.86 4.43
CA GLY A 235 29.03 32.23 3.62
C GLY A 235 29.44 30.84 4.13
N LYS A 236 28.60 30.18 4.93
CA LYS A 236 28.80 28.80 5.38
C LYS A 236 28.13 27.86 4.37
N ASN A 237 28.91 27.06 3.66
CA ASN A 237 28.37 26.06 2.74
C ASN A 237 27.62 24.97 3.52
N VAL A 238 26.42 24.63 3.04
CA VAL A 238 25.59 23.50 3.49
C VAL A 238 26.18 22.17 3.02
#